data_AF-A0A368F3Z1-F1
#
_entry.id   AF-A0A368F3Z1-F1
#
_cell.length_a   1.000
_cell.length_b   1.000
_cell.length_c   1.000
_cell.angle_alpha   90.00
_cell.angle_beta   90.00
_cell.angle_gamma   90.00
#
_symmetry.space_group_name_H-M   'P 1'
#
loop_
_entity.id
_entity.type
_entity.pdbx_description
1 polymer ?
#
loop_
_entity_poly.entity_id
_entity_poly.type
_entity_poly.pdbx_seq_one_letter_code
_entity_poly.pdbx_strand_id
1 'polypeptide(L)'
;MRAIVLLLLVSSCYGLFRTQSVAAKGQLRCNNKPEAHSMVELKEKELIRKDLWLNSSETGTSGNFYVIGTASDVWSISPYLTIYHKCPKAVSTWLTFE
;
A
#
# COMPACT_ATOMS: atom_id res chain seq x y z
N MET A 1 35.25 -16.54 27.26
CA MET A 1 33.82 -16.90 27.41
C MET A 1 32.88 -15.71 27.15
N ARG A 2 33.00 -14.56 27.84
CA ARG A 2 32.14 -13.38 27.62
C ARG A 2 32.12 -12.85 26.18
N ALA A 3 33.28 -12.81 25.51
CA ALA A 3 33.39 -12.35 24.12
C ALA A 3 32.73 -13.30 23.09
N ILE A 4 32.72 -14.61 23.36
CA ILE A 4 32.10 -15.62 22.48
C ILE A 4 30.58 -15.53 22.58
N VAL A 5 30.05 -15.31 23.78
CA VAL A 5 28.61 -15.07 24.00
C VAL A 5 28.15 -13.81 23.28
N LEU A 6 28.94 -12.72 23.33
CA LEU A 6 28.66 -11.49 22.57
C LEU A 6 28.67 -11.72 21.05
N LEU A 7 29.62 -12.49 20.52
CA LEU A 7 29.72 -12.79 19.09
C LEU A 7 28.50 -13.60 18.58
N LEU A 8 28.00 -14.55 19.37
CA LEU A 8 26.82 -15.36 19.04
C LEU A 8 25.52 -14.54 19.08
N LEU A 9 25.39 -13.59 20.01
CA LEU A 9 24.23 -12.70 20.10
C LEU A 9 24.15 -11.74 18.91
N VAL A 10 25.28 -11.19 18.45
CA VAL A 10 25.31 -10.29 17.29
C VAL A 10 24.91 -11.02 15.99
N SER A 11 25.31 -12.29 15.82
CA SER A 11 24.94 -13.09 14.64
C SER A 11 23.44 -13.37 14.53
N SER A 12 22.70 -13.40 15.64
CA SER A 12 21.25 -13.68 15.64
C SER A 12 20.37 -12.49 15.21
N CYS A 13 20.93 -11.28 15.17
CA CYS A 13 20.17 -10.05 14.90
C CYS A 13 19.86 -9.84 13.41
N TYR A 14 20.63 -10.46 12.51
CA TYR A 14 20.51 -10.30 11.06
C TYR A 14 19.24 -10.91 10.43
N GLY A 15 18.50 -11.74 11.18
CA GLY A 15 17.30 -12.43 10.69
C GLY A 15 15.97 -11.83 11.15
N LEU A 16 15.97 -10.72 11.90
CA LEU A 16 14.73 -10.19 12.49
C LEU A 16 13.83 -9.51 11.46
N PHE A 17 14.38 -8.87 10.44
CA PHE A 17 13.62 -8.19 9.41
C PHE A 17 13.52 -9.06 8.16
N ARG A 18 12.32 -9.15 7.60
CA ARG A 18 12.03 -9.84 6.34
C ARG A 18 11.63 -8.82 5.29
N THR A 19 12.31 -8.85 4.15
CA THR A 19 11.91 -8.07 2.99
C THR A 19 10.75 -8.77 2.29
N GLN A 20 9.67 -8.02 2.07
CA GLN A 20 8.43 -8.48 1.45
C GLN A 20 8.05 -7.50 0.33
N SER A 21 7.51 -8.03 -0.76
CA SER A 21 7.08 -7.25 -1.91
C SER A 21 5.63 -7.55 -2.25
N VAL A 22 4.89 -6.50 -2.65
CA VAL A 22 3.48 -6.60 -3.06
C VAL A 22 3.26 -5.77 -4.31
N ALA A 23 2.41 -6.26 -5.20
CA ALA A 23 1.99 -5.53 -6.39
C ALA A 23 0.46 -5.54 -6.50
N ALA A 24 -0.10 -4.43 -6.96
CA ALA A 24 -1.51 -4.29 -7.29
C ALA A 24 -1.66 -3.84 -8.74
N LYS A 25 -2.54 -4.53 -9.47
CA LYS A 25 -2.93 -4.18 -10.84
C LYS A 25 -4.45 -4.06 -10.90
N GLY A 26 -4.95 -3.05 -11.58
CA GLY A 26 -6.39 -2.86 -11.71
C GLY A 26 -6.78 -1.82 -12.75
N GLN A 27 -8.09 -1.56 -12.83
CA GLN A 27 -8.69 -0.52 -13.67
C GLN A 27 -9.64 0.31 -12.82
N LEU A 28 -9.41 1.62 -12.73
CA LEU A 28 -10.34 2.54 -12.09
C LEU A 28 -11.43 2.95 -13.07
N ARG A 29 -12.68 2.92 -12.58
CA ARG A 29 -13.86 3.34 -13.34
C ARG A 29 -14.75 4.22 -12.47
N CYS A 30 -15.29 5.26 -13.07
CA CYS A 30 -16.29 6.13 -12.51
C CYS A 30 -17.54 6.11 -13.40
N ASN A 31 -18.70 5.71 -12.87
CA ASN A 31 -19.95 5.62 -13.64
C ASN A 31 -19.77 4.91 -15.01
N ASN A 32 -19.14 3.72 -14.98
CA ASN A 32 -18.78 2.92 -16.15
C ASN A 32 -17.79 3.56 -17.14
N LYS A 33 -17.26 4.76 -16.89
CA LYS A 33 -16.20 5.37 -17.69
C LYS A 33 -14.83 5.14 -17.04
N PRO A 34 -13.75 4.91 -17.81
CA PRO A 34 -12.41 4.83 -17.25
C PRO A 34 -12.03 6.13 -16.54
N GLU A 35 -11.47 6.03 -15.34
CA GLU A 35 -10.92 7.17 -14.60
C GLU A 35 -9.42 7.27 -14.93
N ALA A 36 -9.07 8.17 -15.84
CA ALA A 36 -7.68 8.42 -16.23
C ALA A 36 -7.04 9.48 -15.33
N HIS A 37 -5.71 9.48 -15.26
CA HIS A 37 -4.91 10.51 -14.57
C HIS A 37 -5.19 10.65 -13.06
N SER A 38 -5.74 9.61 -12.45
CA SER A 38 -5.86 9.47 -11.00
C SER A 38 -4.60 8.85 -10.41
N MET A 39 -4.15 9.42 -9.30
CA MET A 39 -2.98 8.94 -8.54
C MET A 39 -3.37 7.76 -7.66
N VAL A 40 -2.58 6.69 -7.73
CA VAL A 40 -2.71 5.49 -6.90
C VAL A 40 -1.41 5.31 -6.11
N GLU A 41 -1.48 5.49 -4.80
CA GLU A 41 -0.36 5.28 -3.89
C GLU A 41 -0.47 3.94 -3.20
N LEU A 42 0.62 3.18 -3.19
CA LEU A 42 0.79 1.97 -2.38
C LEU A 42 1.52 2.35 -1.10
N LYS A 43 0.88 2.07 0.04
CA LYS A 43 1.39 2.38 1.38
C LYS A 43 1.38 1.14 2.26
N GLU A 44 2.24 1.16 3.26
CA GLU A 44 2.31 0.15 4.30
C GLU A 44 1.77 0.73 5.62
N LYS A 45 0.87 -0.02 6.27
CA LYS A 45 0.28 0.40 7.54
C LYS A 45 1.26 0.13 8.68
N GLU A 46 1.69 1.18 9.35
CA GLU A 46 2.60 1.06 10.49
C GLU A 46 1.81 1.08 11.81
N LEU A 47 2.21 0.24 12.78
CA LEU A 47 1.56 0.17 14.09
C LEU A 47 1.95 1.32 15.02
N ILE A 48 3.23 1.70 15.00
CA ILE A 48 3.82 2.63 15.98
C ILE A 48 4.22 3.97 15.33
N ARG A 49 4.53 3.95 14.03
CA ARG A 49 5.00 5.11 13.28
C ARG A 49 3.96 5.54 12.25
N LYS A 50 4.28 6.61 11.53
CA LYS A 50 3.51 7.03 10.37
C LYS A 50 3.62 5.97 9.28
N ASP A 51 2.50 5.68 8.62
CA ASP A 51 2.43 4.80 7.46
C ASP A 51 3.51 5.13 6.42
N LEU A 52 4.15 4.07 5.93
CA LEU A 52 5.25 4.17 4.99
C LEU A 52 4.72 4.23 3.56
N TRP A 53 5.16 5.23 2.80
CA TRP A 53 4.92 5.26 1.36
C TRP A 53 5.87 4.29 0.66
N LEU A 54 5.34 3.38 -0.15
CA LEU A 54 6.14 2.39 -0.86
C LEU A 54 6.40 2.81 -2.31
N ASN A 55 5.33 3.16 -3.02
CA ASN A 55 5.41 3.60 -4.41
C ASN A 55 4.10 4.27 -4.83
N SER A 56 4.08 4.89 -6.00
CA SER A 56 2.85 5.37 -6.63
C SER A 56 2.83 5.10 -8.13
N SER A 57 1.64 5.15 -8.71
CA SER A 57 1.42 5.09 -10.14
C SER A 57 0.26 5.99 -10.52
N GLU A 58 0.25 6.46 -11.76
CA GLU A 58 -0.89 7.17 -12.33
C GLU A 58 -1.67 6.25 -13.25
N THR A 59 -2.99 6.31 -13.19
CA THR A 59 -3.86 5.58 -14.12
C THR A 59 -3.71 6.10 -15.55
N GLY A 60 -3.56 5.18 -16.50
CA GLY A 60 -3.53 5.51 -17.92
C GLY A 60 -4.90 5.94 -18.47
N THR A 61 -4.95 6.26 -19.77
CA THR A 61 -6.18 6.70 -20.46
C THR A 61 -7.34 5.69 -20.39
N SER A 62 -7.01 4.40 -20.26
CA SER A 62 -7.97 3.31 -20.06
C SER A 62 -8.29 3.04 -18.58
N GLY A 63 -7.87 3.91 -17.66
CA GLY A 63 -8.04 3.75 -16.21
C GLY A 63 -7.17 2.66 -15.57
N ASN A 64 -6.31 2.00 -16.36
CA ASN A 64 -5.46 0.93 -15.88
C ASN A 64 -4.30 1.47 -15.03
N PHE A 65 -3.97 0.78 -13.94
CA PHE A 65 -2.78 1.04 -13.12
C PHE A 65 -2.05 -0.24 -12.76
N TYR A 66 -0.78 -0.09 -12.44
CA TYR A 66 0.09 -1.12 -11.87
C TYR A 66 1.05 -0.44 -10.90
N VAL A 67 1.04 -0.86 -9.63
CA VAL A 67 1.93 -0.33 -8.60
C VAL A 67 2.54 -1.50 -7.84
N ILE A 68 3.84 -1.42 -7.57
CA ILE A 68 4.61 -2.42 -6.83
C ILE A 68 5.45 -1.72 -5.77
N GLY A 69 5.55 -2.33 -4.60
CA GLY A 69 6.30 -1.81 -3.47
C GLY A 69 6.98 -2.93 -2.70
N THR A 70 8.04 -2.55 -2.00
CA THR A 70 8.83 -3.44 -1.16
C THR A 70 9.07 -2.77 0.18
N ALA A 71 8.89 -3.52 1.27
CA ALA A 71 9.20 -3.07 2.62
C ALA A 71 9.91 -4.17 3.40
N SER A 72 10.70 -3.77 4.39
CA SER A 72 11.37 -4.68 5.31
C SER A 72 10.79 -4.48 6.71
N ASP A 73 10.12 -5.50 7.22
CA ASP A 73 9.50 -5.47 8.54
C ASP A 73 9.74 -6.81 9.27
N VAL A 74 9.66 -6.79 10.59
CA VAL A 74 9.75 -7.98 11.45
C VAL A 74 8.54 -8.89 11.24
N TRP A 75 7.37 -8.27 11.04
CA TRP A 75 6.09 -8.94 10.82
C TRP A 75 5.69 -8.92 9.35
N SER A 76 4.52 -9.49 9.05
CA SER A 76 3.93 -9.36 7.72
C SER A 76 3.54 -7.93 7.44
N ILE A 77 3.84 -7.48 6.22
CA ILE A 77 3.41 -6.17 5.73
C ILE A 77 1.87 -6.15 5.61
N SER A 78 1.27 -5.00 5.90
CA SER A 78 -0.15 -4.64 5.82
C SER A 78 -0.38 -3.56 4.75
N PRO A 79 -0.15 -3.87 3.46
CA PRO A 79 -0.20 -2.88 2.40
C PRO A 79 -1.64 -2.46 2.05
N TYR A 80 -1.81 -1.20 1.65
CA TYR A 80 -3.09 -0.66 1.19
C TYR A 80 -2.90 0.38 0.07
N LEU A 81 -3.97 0.63 -0.70
CA LEU A 81 -3.97 1.65 -1.75
C LEU A 81 -4.69 2.91 -1.27
N THR A 82 -4.08 4.07 -1.52
CA THR A 82 -4.76 5.38 -1.49
C THR A 82 -5.01 5.83 -2.93
N ILE A 83 -6.27 6.02 -3.29
CA ILE A 83 -6.65 6.44 -4.65
C ILE A 83 -7.19 7.87 -4.59
N TYR A 84 -6.58 8.77 -5.34
CA TYR A 84 -7.04 10.15 -5.49
C TYR A 84 -7.77 10.28 -6.82
N HIS A 85 -9.08 10.48 -6.76
CA HIS A 85 -9.95 10.56 -7.93
C HIS A 85 -10.86 11.79 -7.86
N LYS A 86 -11.40 12.20 -9.01
CA LYS A 86 -12.42 13.25 -9.09
C LYS A 86 -13.82 12.70 -9.28
N CYS A 87 -13.97 11.38 -9.33
CA CYS A 87 -15.26 10.71 -9.41
C CYS A 87 -16.22 11.19 -8.30
N PRO A 88 -17.42 11.70 -8.64
CA PRO A 88 -18.40 12.11 -7.65
C PRO A 88 -18.83 10.92 -6.79
N LYS A 89 -19.06 11.16 -5.50
CA LYS A 89 -19.65 10.15 -4.62
C LYS A 89 -21.03 9.76 -5.17
N ALA A 90 -21.33 8.48 -5.16
CA ALA A 90 -22.69 8.03 -5.42
C ALA A 90 -23.60 8.71 -4.40
N VAL A 91 -24.49 9.59 -4.87
CA VAL A 91 -25.56 10.11 -4.03
C VAL A 91 -26.53 8.94 -3.86
N SER A 92 -26.50 8.31 -2.69
CA SER A 92 -27.58 7.42 -2.31
C SER A 92 -28.81 8.28 -2.03
N THR A 93 -29.61 8.55 -3.05
CA THR A 93 -30.97 9.05 -2.87
C THR A 93 -31.81 7.91 -2.29
N TRP A 94 -31.61 7.63 -1.00
CA TRP A 94 -32.71 7.16 -0.19
C TRP A 94 -33.67 8.35 -0.13
N LEU A 95 -34.77 8.25 -0.87
CA LEU A 95 -35.94 9.07 -0.60
C LEU A 95 -36.29 8.80 0.87
N THR A 96 -35.90 9.69 1.78
CA THR A 96 -36.60 9.83 3.05
C THR A 96 -37.95 10.40 2.69
N PHE A 97 -38.92 9.50 2.46
CA PHE A 97 -40.32 9.84 2.55
C PHE A 97 -40.58 10.17 4.03
N GLU A 98 -40.64 11.46 4.35
CA GLU A 98 -41.51 11.95 5.41
C GLU A 98 -42.89 12.26 4.80
#